data_AF-A0A6M8B3I0-F1
#
_entry.id   AF-A0A6M8B3I0-F1
#
_cell.length_a   1.000
_cell.length_b   1.000
_cell.length_c   1.000
_cell.angle_alpha   90.00
_cell.angle_beta   90.00
_cell.angle_gamma   90.00
#
_symmetry.space_group_name_H-M   'P 1'
#
loop_
_entity.id
_entity.type
_entity.pdbx_description
1 polymer ?
#
loop_
_entity_poly.entity_id
_entity_poly.type
_entity_poly.pdbx_seq_one_letter_code
_entity_poly.pdbx_strand_id
1 'polypeptide(L)'
;MSNDSSDWLPPSQPDAEDPGGAGGGQPAPDSPGASGTPTRPAYGAYGTPPAGQAPSALDMAGGPHRGARGFFVAPKPGIIPLRPLGIGDIISGAFESMRANPRAMLIPALLTMTVVGAINAVASYSLGSPLSSLIPTPGEAPTPEEPEAQLPALLLGLAAELGSLILTFLATTVLSGLLIMTVSRSVLGRVVSAGEVWSRVKGRMWALIGQSVLISLISLATIAILGGLALLAVYGGIRDAASSLSPVLALLIILTAVAVAILAIALSWVFLVRLTCAPSALILEDIGIIESLKRSWSLSRGSFWRVFGALLLAALISGTASALVTLPISLLTSTNALVGNGALPLMAALQAFLTDLVQAIVLPFSAAVSALIYIDLRMRGEGLDVELRRAAQA
;
A
#
# COMPACT_ATOMS: atom_id res chain seq x y z
N MET A 1 -62.54 -21.05 -4.88
CA MET A 1 -62.18 -19.67 -5.22
C MET A 1 -60.80 -19.70 -5.86
N SER A 2 -60.78 -19.43 -7.17
CA SER A 2 -59.69 -19.05 -8.09
C SER A 2 -58.22 -19.42 -7.81
N ASN A 3 -57.71 -20.27 -8.71
CA ASN A 3 -56.32 -20.39 -9.19
C ASN A 3 -55.74 -19.04 -9.65
N ASP A 4 -54.41 -18.89 -9.54
CA ASP A 4 -53.59 -18.33 -10.61
C ASP A 4 -52.14 -18.84 -10.50
N SER A 5 -51.77 -19.71 -11.43
CA SER A 5 -50.42 -20.21 -11.68
C SER A 5 -50.09 -19.90 -13.13
N SER A 6 -49.25 -18.88 -13.35
CA SER A 6 -48.80 -18.44 -14.67
C SER A 6 -47.53 -19.18 -15.08
N ASP A 7 -47.71 -20.35 -15.71
CA ASP A 7 -46.70 -21.00 -16.55
C ASP A 7 -46.63 -20.28 -17.90
N TRP A 8 -45.46 -19.73 -18.22
CA TRP A 8 -45.15 -19.15 -19.54
C TRP A 8 -44.32 -20.14 -20.37
N LEU A 9 -44.79 -20.46 -21.57
CA LEU A 9 -44.14 -21.31 -22.58
C LEU A 9 -43.73 -20.47 -23.82
N PRO A 10 -42.64 -20.83 -24.51
CA PRO A 10 -42.00 -20.01 -25.56
C PRO A 10 -42.67 -20.13 -26.95
N PRO A 11 -42.54 -19.12 -27.82
CA PRO A 11 -43.13 -19.14 -29.16
C PRO A 11 -42.29 -19.93 -30.19
N SER A 12 -43.00 -20.79 -30.91
CA SER A 12 -42.57 -21.58 -32.08
C SER A 12 -42.48 -20.74 -33.37
N GLN A 13 -41.52 -21.10 -34.23
CA GLN A 13 -41.38 -20.64 -35.62
C GLN A 13 -42.58 -21.02 -36.50
N PRO A 14 -42.79 -20.30 -37.62
CA PRO A 14 -43.41 -20.87 -38.81
C PRO A 14 -42.46 -20.83 -40.03
N ASP A 15 -42.43 -21.95 -40.76
CA ASP A 15 -42.01 -22.05 -42.18
C ASP A 15 -43.20 -21.74 -43.10
N ALA A 16 -42.98 -21.02 -44.21
CA ALA A 16 -43.79 -21.10 -45.43
C ALA A 16 -43.07 -20.45 -46.65
N GLU A 17 -43.26 -21.09 -47.81
CA GLU A 17 -42.59 -20.94 -49.11
C GLU A 17 -43.02 -19.71 -49.98
N ASP A 18 -42.09 -19.32 -50.89
CA ASP A 18 -42.06 -18.65 -52.24
C ASP A 18 -43.36 -18.16 -52.96
N PRO A 19 -43.38 -17.43 -54.14
CA PRO A 19 -42.29 -16.91 -55.01
C PRO A 19 -42.48 -15.50 -55.67
N GLY A 20 -41.40 -14.98 -56.28
CA GLY A 20 -41.47 -14.21 -57.55
C GLY A 20 -41.13 -12.70 -57.53
N GLY A 21 -40.18 -12.28 -58.39
CA GLY A 21 -39.99 -10.87 -58.76
C GLY A 21 -38.63 -10.56 -59.41
N ALA A 22 -38.64 -10.28 -60.71
CA ALA A 22 -37.48 -10.15 -61.60
C ALA A 22 -36.87 -8.73 -61.69
N GLY A 23 -35.62 -8.68 -62.17
CA GLY A 23 -34.96 -7.52 -62.82
C GLY A 23 -33.93 -6.81 -61.92
N GLY A 24 -32.72 -6.44 -62.32
CA GLY A 24 -31.99 -6.48 -63.60
C GLY A 24 -30.78 -5.52 -63.47
N GLY A 25 -29.67 -5.79 -64.18
CA GLY A 25 -28.67 -4.77 -64.57
C GLY A 25 -27.29 -4.75 -63.89
N GLN A 26 -26.31 -5.43 -64.52
CA GLN A 26 -24.93 -5.03 -64.95
C GLN A 26 -23.96 -4.22 -64.02
N PRO A 27 -22.65 -4.04 -64.36
CA PRO A 27 -21.50 -4.65 -63.68
C PRO A 27 -20.53 -3.63 -63.00
N ALA A 28 -19.43 -4.17 -62.45
CA ALA A 28 -18.32 -3.55 -61.68
C ALA A 28 -17.75 -2.20 -62.19
N PRO A 29 -16.92 -1.52 -61.36
CA PRO A 29 -15.49 -1.57 -61.69
C PRO A 29 -14.49 -1.59 -60.52
N ASP A 30 -13.39 -2.28 -60.80
CA ASP A 30 -11.96 -2.11 -60.46
C ASP A 30 -11.48 -1.22 -59.29
N SER A 31 -10.48 -1.78 -58.63
CA SER A 31 -9.62 -1.23 -57.57
C SER A 31 -8.81 0.01 -57.99
N PRO A 32 -8.18 0.71 -57.03
CA PRO A 32 -6.72 0.69 -57.05
C PRO A 32 -6.05 0.62 -55.68
N GLY A 33 -4.94 -0.11 -55.62
CA GLY A 33 -4.05 -0.15 -54.46
C GLY A 33 -3.30 1.16 -54.22
N ALA A 34 -2.92 1.37 -52.96
CA ALA A 34 -1.95 2.39 -52.56
C ALA A 34 -0.97 1.80 -51.54
N SER A 35 0.30 1.89 -51.91
CA SER A 35 1.48 1.63 -51.11
C SER A 35 1.56 2.58 -49.90
N GLY A 36 1.90 2.05 -48.73
CA GLY A 36 2.12 2.82 -47.51
C GLY A 36 3.10 2.12 -46.56
N THR A 37 4.17 2.82 -46.23
CA THR A 37 5.30 2.51 -45.34
C THR A 37 4.98 1.78 -44.02
N PRO A 38 5.92 0.99 -43.44
CA PRO A 38 5.72 0.42 -42.11
C PRO A 38 5.83 1.53 -41.05
N THR A 39 4.67 1.96 -40.53
CA THR A 39 4.60 2.79 -39.34
C THR A 39 4.98 1.96 -38.12
N ARG A 40 6.05 2.42 -37.44
CA ARG A 40 6.50 1.94 -36.14
C ARG A 40 5.35 2.04 -35.13
N PRO A 41 5.01 0.98 -34.35
CA PRO A 41 3.85 1.04 -33.47
C PRO A 41 4.08 2.03 -32.31
N ALA A 42 3.19 3.00 -32.22
CA ALA A 42 3.07 3.91 -31.09
C ALA A 42 2.36 3.19 -29.92
N TYR A 43 2.99 3.16 -28.75
CA TYR A 43 2.35 2.74 -27.51
C TYR A 43 1.28 3.76 -27.11
N GLY A 44 0.00 3.37 -27.01
CA GLY A 44 -1.01 4.20 -26.36
C GLY A 44 -2.45 4.19 -26.90
N ALA A 45 -2.81 3.40 -27.92
CA ALA A 45 -4.17 3.38 -28.45
C ALA A 45 -4.87 2.04 -28.13
N TYR A 46 -5.73 2.02 -27.10
CA TYR A 46 -6.67 0.93 -26.88
C TYR A 46 -7.94 1.20 -27.69
N GLY A 47 -8.04 0.57 -28.86
CA GLY A 47 -9.20 0.62 -29.72
C GLY A 47 -10.38 -0.15 -29.13
N THR A 48 -11.57 0.42 -29.31
CA THR A 48 -12.85 -0.30 -29.27
C THR A 48 -12.82 -1.49 -30.23
N PRO A 49 -13.36 -2.67 -29.87
CA PRO A 49 -13.39 -3.80 -30.79
C PRO A 49 -14.26 -3.46 -32.02
N PRO A 50 -13.87 -3.87 -33.24
CA PRO A 50 -14.72 -3.72 -34.41
C PRO A 50 -16.00 -4.52 -34.18
N ALA A 51 -17.15 -3.86 -34.35
CA ALA A 51 -18.43 -4.55 -34.37
C ALA A 51 -18.55 -5.32 -35.70
N GLY A 52 -18.72 -6.64 -35.59
CA GLY A 52 -19.16 -7.49 -36.70
C GLY A 52 -18.09 -8.41 -37.25
N GLN A 53 -18.06 -9.65 -36.73
CA GLN A 53 -17.99 -10.89 -37.51
C GLN A 53 -18.05 -12.07 -36.53
N ALA A 54 -19.18 -12.77 -36.52
CA ALA A 54 -19.28 -14.07 -35.86
C ALA A 54 -18.44 -15.08 -36.65
N PRO A 55 -17.60 -15.92 -36.02
CA PRO A 55 -16.86 -16.96 -36.73
C PRO A 55 -17.85 -17.98 -37.28
N SER A 56 -17.81 -18.21 -38.59
CA SER A 56 -18.58 -19.25 -39.28
C SER A 56 -18.18 -20.64 -38.78
N ALA A 57 -19.17 -21.49 -38.50
CA ALA A 57 -19.05 -22.81 -37.87
C ALA A 57 -18.36 -23.90 -38.74
N LEU A 58 -17.60 -23.53 -39.76
CA LEU A 58 -16.97 -24.46 -40.72
C LEU A 58 -15.47 -24.71 -40.48
N ASP A 59 -14.82 -23.99 -39.55
CA ASP A 59 -13.38 -24.16 -39.26
C ASP A 59 -13.08 -25.17 -38.12
N MET A 60 -14.09 -25.91 -37.63
CA MET A 60 -13.94 -26.88 -36.54
C MET A 60 -13.53 -28.29 -37.02
N ALA A 61 -12.91 -28.43 -38.20
CA ALA A 61 -12.48 -29.71 -38.71
C ALA A 61 -11.09 -29.63 -39.37
N GLY A 62 -10.03 -29.78 -38.56
CA GLY A 62 -8.73 -30.21 -39.09
C GLY A 62 -7.51 -29.57 -38.44
N GLY A 63 -6.77 -30.37 -37.68
CA GLY A 63 -5.33 -30.18 -37.45
C GLY A 63 -4.95 -29.77 -36.03
N PRO A 64 -3.95 -30.42 -35.40
CA PRO A 64 -3.46 -30.07 -34.07
C PRO A 64 -2.70 -28.75 -34.14
N HIS A 65 -3.44 -27.64 -34.07
CA HIS A 65 -2.87 -26.32 -33.95
C HIS A 65 -2.28 -26.18 -32.56
N ARG A 66 -0.95 -26.25 -32.53
CA ARG A 66 -0.07 -25.93 -31.41
C ARG A 66 -0.32 -24.45 -31.04
N GLY A 67 -1.35 -24.21 -30.24
CA GLY A 67 -1.76 -22.87 -29.84
C GLY A 67 -0.64 -22.16 -29.09
N ALA A 68 -0.10 -21.10 -29.70
CA ALA A 68 0.64 -20.07 -29.00
C ALA A 68 -0.20 -19.64 -27.79
N ARG A 69 0.45 -19.56 -26.61
CA ARG A 69 -0.17 -19.19 -25.33
C ARG A 69 -0.92 -17.86 -25.45
N GLY A 70 -2.18 -17.94 -25.83
CA GLY A 70 -3.10 -16.81 -25.86
C GLY A 70 -3.20 -16.28 -24.44
N PHE A 71 -2.82 -15.02 -24.27
CA PHE A 71 -3.21 -14.25 -23.10
C PHE A 71 -4.74 -14.24 -23.06
N PHE A 72 -5.33 -15.16 -22.29
CA PHE A 72 -6.75 -15.06 -21.93
C PHE A 72 -6.90 -13.74 -21.16
N VAL A 73 -7.49 -12.75 -21.82
CA VAL A 73 -7.90 -11.49 -21.20
C VAL A 73 -9.06 -11.83 -20.27
N ALA A 74 -8.76 -12.01 -18.99
CA ALA A 74 -9.79 -12.25 -18.00
C ALA A 74 -10.71 -11.02 -17.91
N PRO A 75 -12.04 -11.19 -17.80
CA PRO A 75 -12.96 -10.08 -17.56
C PRO A 75 -12.51 -9.25 -16.36
N LYS A 76 -12.50 -7.91 -16.52
CA LYS A 76 -12.22 -6.92 -15.46
C LYS A 76 -13.51 -6.15 -15.14
N PRO A 77 -14.44 -6.73 -14.34
CA PRO A 77 -15.61 -5.98 -13.89
C PRO A 77 -15.25 -4.84 -12.91
N GLY A 78 -14.05 -4.89 -12.31
CA GLY A 78 -13.48 -3.83 -11.47
C GLY A 78 -12.02 -3.50 -11.84
N ILE A 79 -11.26 -2.97 -10.88
CA ILE A 79 -9.87 -2.47 -11.07
C ILE A 79 -8.78 -3.55 -11.16
N ILE A 80 -9.12 -4.83 -11.04
CA ILE A 80 -8.15 -5.93 -11.13
C ILE A 80 -8.71 -7.10 -11.94
N PRO A 81 -7.85 -7.91 -12.59
CA PRO A 81 -8.30 -9.10 -13.28
C PRO A 81 -8.81 -10.17 -12.29
N LEU A 82 -9.85 -10.92 -12.69
CA LEU A 82 -10.41 -12.04 -11.93
C LEU A 82 -9.54 -13.32 -12.01
N ARG A 83 -8.26 -13.17 -11.66
CA ARG A 83 -7.27 -14.24 -11.59
C ARG A 83 -6.27 -13.95 -10.46
N PRO A 84 -5.53 -14.95 -9.98
CA PRO A 84 -4.41 -14.73 -9.10
C PRO A 84 -3.45 -13.64 -9.62
N LEU A 85 -3.17 -12.64 -8.81
CA LEU A 85 -2.45 -11.43 -9.18
C LEU A 85 -0.94 -11.68 -9.25
N GLY A 86 -0.30 -11.11 -10.28
CA GLY A 86 1.14 -10.91 -10.30
C GLY A 86 1.56 -9.68 -9.48
N ILE A 87 2.85 -9.52 -9.20
CA ILE A 87 3.37 -8.33 -8.49
C ILE A 87 3.04 -7.06 -9.29
N GLY A 88 3.17 -7.10 -10.62
CA GLY A 88 2.78 -5.98 -11.49
C GLY A 88 1.29 -5.65 -11.39
N ASP A 89 0.42 -6.67 -11.35
CA ASP A 89 -1.03 -6.46 -11.20
C ASP A 89 -1.38 -5.82 -9.85
N ILE A 90 -0.65 -6.15 -8.77
CA ILE A 90 -0.83 -5.53 -7.45
C ILE A 90 -0.45 -4.05 -7.48
N ILE A 91 0.71 -3.70 -8.04
CA ILE A 91 1.18 -2.31 -8.12
C ILE A 91 0.27 -1.49 -9.05
N SER A 92 -0.01 -1.99 -10.25
CA SER A 92 -0.93 -1.33 -11.19
C SER A 92 -2.33 -1.20 -10.60
N GLY A 93 -2.85 -2.25 -9.95
CA GLY A 93 -4.14 -2.24 -9.26
C GLY A 93 -4.19 -1.22 -8.11
N ALA A 94 -3.07 -0.98 -7.41
CA ALA A 94 -3.00 0.04 -6.37
C ALA A 94 -3.14 1.46 -6.96
N PHE A 95 -2.48 1.75 -8.09
CA PHE A 95 -2.67 3.02 -8.81
C PHE A 95 -4.07 3.14 -9.42
N GLU A 96 -4.61 2.07 -9.99
CA GLU A 96 -5.99 2.03 -10.51
C GLU A 96 -7.01 2.26 -9.40
N SER A 97 -6.78 1.74 -8.19
CA SER A 97 -7.63 2.02 -7.01
C SER A 97 -7.71 3.51 -6.70
N MET A 98 -6.55 4.18 -6.65
CA MET A 98 -6.47 5.62 -6.36
C MET A 98 -7.15 6.46 -7.45
N ARG A 99 -7.08 6.03 -8.70
CA ARG A 99 -7.72 6.73 -9.84
C ARG A 99 -9.21 6.46 -9.95
N ALA A 100 -9.67 5.27 -9.56
CA ALA A 100 -11.08 4.91 -9.58
C ALA A 100 -11.88 5.65 -8.48
N ASN A 101 -11.28 5.83 -7.30
CA ASN A 101 -11.94 6.43 -6.14
C ASN A 101 -11.09 7.52 -5.44
N PRO A 102 -10.64 8.57 -6.16
CA PRO A 102 -9.68 9.54 -5.62
C PRO A 102 -10.26 10.31 -4.44
N ARG A 103 -11.55 10.65 -4.47
CA ARG A 103 -12.21 11.38 -3.37
C ARG A 103 -12.29 10.55 -2.09
N ALA A 104 -12.61 9.26 -2.19
CA ALA A 104 -12.75 8.39 -1.04
C ALA A 104 -11.40 7.97 -0.42
N MET A 105 -10.31 8.05 -1.20
CA MET A 105 -8.97 7.72 -0.74
C MET A 105 -8.18 8.95 -0.29
N LEU A 106 -8.13 10.01 -1.12
CA LEU A 106 -7.29 11.18 -0.87
C LEU A 106 -7.90 12.15 0.15
N ILE A 107 -9.23 12.39 0.14
CA ILE A 107 -9.82 13.38 1.06
C ILE A 107 -9.66 12.95 2.53
N PRO A 108 -9.98 11.72 2.94
CA PRO A 108 -9.75 11.29 4.31
C PRO A 108 -8.27 11.31 4.69
N ALA A 109 -7.39 10.95 3.75
CA ALA A 109 -5.95 10.95 3.99
C ALA A 109 -5.40 12.37 4.17
N LEU A 110 -5.73 13.28 3.26
CA LEU A 110 -5.36 14.70 3.34
C LEU A 110 -5.92 15.36 4.59
N LEU A 111 -7.20 15.17 4.89
CA LEU A 111 -7.82 15.76 6.07
C LEU A 111 -7.14 15.27 7.35
N THR A 112 -6.96 13.96 7.48
CA THR A 112 -6.36 13.36 8.68
C THR A 112 -4.91 13.81 8.84
N MET A 113 -4.10 13.72 7.78
CA MET A 113 -2.68 14.07 7.85
C MET A 113 -2.44 15.57 7.95
N THR A 114 -3.34 16.42 7.45
CA THR A 114 -3.27 17.87 7.69
C THR A 114 -3.51 18.19 9.16
N VAL A 115 -4.49 17.54 9.80
CA VAL A 115 -4.76 17.72 11.24
C VAL A 115 -3.60 17.20 12.09
N VAL A 116 -3.11 15.98 11.79
CA VAL A 116 -1.95 15.39 12.47
C VAL A 116 -0.71 16.27 12.29
N GLY A 117 -0.42 16.68 11.05
CA GLY A 117 0.69 17.55 10.73
C GLY A 117 0.61 18.91 11.42
N ALA A 118 -0.59 19.50 11.52
CA ALA A 118 -0.78 20.77 12.24
C ALA A 118 -0.50 20.61 13.74
N ILE A 119 -0.98 19.51 14.35
CA ILE A 119 -0.72 19.23 15.77
C ILE A 119 0.77 18.97 15.99
N ASN A 120 1.40 18.16 15.15
CA ASN A 120 2.83 17.88 15.21
C ASN A 120 3.66 19.16 15.00
N ALA A 121 3.27 20.04 14.08
CA ALA A 121 3.93 21.32 13.88
C ALA A 121 3.83 22.23 15.11
N VAL A 122 2.65 22.33 15.73
CA VAL A 122 2.47 23.10 16.97
C VAL A 122 3.32 22.50 18.09
N ALA A 123 3.31 21.18 18.26
CA ALA A 123 4.14 20.50 19.24
C ALA A 123 5.63 20.78 19.00
N SER A 124 6.12 20.57 17.77
CA SER A 124 7.50 20.85 17.38
C SER A 124 7.90 22.31 17.58
N TYR A 125 7.00 23.27 17.30
CA TYR A 125 7.27 24.69 17.53
C TYR A 125 7.37 25.02 19.02
N SER A 126 6.34 24.65 19.80
CA SER A 126 6.25 24.98 21.23
C SER A 126 7.37 24.33 22.05
N LEU A 127 7.81 23.14 21.64
CA LEU A 127 8.78 22.33 22.38
C LEU A 127 10.19 22.44 21.79
N GLY A 128 10.32 22.88 20.53
CA GLY A 128 11.62 23.20 19.92
C GLY A 128 12.22 24.51 20.42
N SER A 129 11.39 25.47 20.84
CA SER A 129 11.84 26.74 21.42
C SER A 129 12.70 26.60 22.70
N PRO A 130 12.31 25.79 23.70
CA PRO A 130 13.18 25.53 24.86
C PRO A 130 14.38 24.60 24.55
N LEU A 131 14.35 23.85 23.44
CA LEU A 131 15.48 23.00 23.03
C LEU A 131 16.54 23.77 22.24
N SER A 132 16.15 24.84 21.53
CA SER A 132 17.11 25.64 20.75
C SER A 132 18.06 26.46 21.61
N SER A 133 17.69 26.76 22.87
CA SER A 133 18.60 27.36 23.86
C SER A 133 19.68 26.39 24.36
N LEU A 134 19.53 25.09 24.10
CA LEU A 134 20.53 24.07 24.43
C LEU A 134 21.58 23.89 23.33
N ILE A 135 21.35 24.47 22.14
CA ILE A 135 22.30 24.43 21.04
C ILE A 135 23.31 25.57 21.28
N PRO A 136 24.60 25.25 21.55
CA PRO A 136 25.60 26.28 21.77
C PRO A 136 25.68 27.19 20.55
N THR A 137 25.64 28.51 20.78
CA THR A 137 25.93 29.47 19.72
C THR A 137 27.36 29.23 19.21
N PRO A 138 27.60 29.18 17.90
CA PRO A 138 28.94 29.02 17.37
C PRO A 138 29.89 30.10 17.92
N GLY A 139 30.86 29.71 18.75
CA GLY A 139 31.82 30.62 19.39
C GLY A 139 31.76 30.69 20.92
N GLU A 140 30.71 30.15 21.56
CA GLU A 140 30.61 30.03 23.01
C GLU A 140 31.15 28.65 23.48
N ALA A 141 31.99 28.61 24.51
CA ALA A 141 32.43 27.34 25.10
C ALA A 141 31.33 26.76 26.01
N PRO A 142 30.95 25.47 25.86
CA PRO A 142 29.93 24.86 26.72
C PRO A 142 30.40 24.84 28.18
N THR A 143 29.55 25.26 29.10
CA THR A 143 29.84 25.30 30.53
C THR A 143 29.59 23.93 31.19
N PRO A 144 30.42 23.47 32.14
CA PRO A 144 30.34 22.10 32.68
C PRO A 144 29.11 21.79 33.56
N GLU A 145 28.36 22.79 34.03
CA GLU A 145 27.18 22.64 34.92
C GLU A 145 25.86 22.39 34.15
N GLU A 146 25.94 22.26 32.83
CA GLU A 146 24.81 22.17 31.90
C GLU A 146 23.93 20.90 31.94
N PRO A 147 24.41 19.67 32.23
CA PRO A 147 23.60 18.47 31.95
C PRO A 147 22.38 18.28 32.86
N GLU A 148 22.44 18.68 34.14
CA GLU A 148 21.27 18.58 35.04
C GLU A 148 20.21 19.65 34.73
N ALA A 149 20.63 20.85 34.31
CA ALA A 149 19.74 21.93 33.89
C ALA A 149 19.03 21.63 32.55
N GLN A 150 19.64 20.80 31.68
CA GLN A 150 19.11 20.42 30.38
C GLN A 150 18.15 19.23 30.42
N LEU A 151 18.25 18.38 31.46
CA LEU A 151 17.47 17.15 31.58
C LEU A 151 15.94 17.37 31.48
N PRO A 152 15.32 18.39 32.13
CA PRO A 152 13.88 18.61 32.03
C PRO A 152 13.42 18.95 30.61
N ALA A 153 14.19 19.76 29.88
CA ALA A 153 13.90 20.13 28.50
C ALA A 153 14.03 18.93 27.56
N LEU A 154 15.04 18.08 27.76
CA LEU A 154 15.21 16.83 27.02
C LEU A 154 14.07 15.83 27.28
N LEU A 155 13.67 15.64 28.53
CA LEU A 155 12.54 14.76 28.88
C LEU A 155 11.22 15.28 28.29
N LEU A 156 11.01 16.59 28.31
CA LEU A 156 9.84 17.22 27.71
C LEU A 156 9.84 17.07 26.18
N GLY A 157 10.99 17.25 25.53
CA GLY A 157 11.16 17.01 24.09
C GLY A 157 10.92 15.54 23.71
N LEU A 158 11.41 14.59 24.51
CA LEU A 158 11.14 13.17 24.31
C LEU A 158 9.65 12.85 24.48
N ALA A 159 9.00 13.39 25.51
CA ALA A 159 7.57 13.19 25.74
C ALA A 159 6.73 13.76 24.57
N ALA A 160 7.13 14.90 24.01
CA ALA A 160 6.51 15.48 22.83
C ALA A 160 6.64 14.58 21.59
N GLU A 161 7.85 14.11 21.31
CA GLU A 161 8.12 13.23 20.17
C GLU A 161 7.34 11.90 20.29
N LEU A 162 7.29 11.33 21.49
CA LEU A 162 6.45 10.16 21.76
C LEU A 162 4.96 10.45 21.58
N GLY A 163 4.49 11.63 21.99
CA GLY A 163 3.13 12.10 21.77
C GLY A 163 2.78 12.20 20.28
N SER A 164 3.66 12.82 19.49
CA SER A 164 3.55 12.91 18.03
C SER A 164 3.58 11.54 17.37
N LEU A 165 4.48 10.65 17.80
CA LEU A 165 4.56 9.28 17.29
C LEU A 165 3.26 8.50 17.56
N ILE A 166 2.70 8.60 18.77
CA ILE A 166 1.43 7.95 19.13
C ILE A 166 0.28 8.53 18.30
N LEU A 167 0.22 9.86 18.16
CA LEU A 167 -0.82 10.53 17.37
C LEU A 167 -0.80 10.06 15.91
N THR A 168 0.36 10.11 15.27
CA THR A 168 0.56 9.66 13.88
C THR A 168 0.25 8.17 13.74
N PHE A 169 0.67 7.34 14.69
CA PHE A 169 0.38 5.91 14.69
C PHE A 169 -1.13 5.60 14.75
N LEU A 170 -1.88 6.27 15.62
CA LEU A 170 -3.33 6.09 15.73
C LEU A 170 -4.04 6.57 14.47
N ALA A 171 -3.66 7.74 13.96
CA ALA A 171 -4.24 8.32 12.75
C ALA A 171 -4.02 7.43 11.52
N THR A 172 -2.79 6.96 11.32
CA THR A 172 -2.44 6.07 10.19
C THR A 172 -3.11 4.70 10.32
N THR A 173 -3.28 4.17 11.53
CA THR A 173 -4.01 2.91 11.77
C THR A 173 -5.47 3.02 11.34
N VAL A 174 -6.17 4.07 11.79
CA VAL A 174 -7.57 4.30 11.44
C VAL A 174 -7.72 4.53 9.93
N LEU A 175 -6.85 5.36 9.36
CA LEU A 175 -6.86 5.68 7.94
C LEU A 175 -6.58 4.44 7.08
N SER A 176 -5.62 3.60 7.46
CA SER A 176 -5.31 2.34 6.77
C SER A 176 -6.54 1.44 6.69
N GLY A 177 -7.28 1.28 7.79
CA GLY A 177 -8.51 0.49 7.80
C GLY A 177 -9.60 1.03 6.88
N LEU A 178 -9.79 2.36 6.87
CA LEU A 178 -10.72 3.03 5.95
C LEU A 178 -10.31 2.78 4.49
N LEU A 179 -9.03 2.94 4.17
CA LEU A 179 -8.50 2.79 2.81
C LEU A 179 -8.58 1.34 2.31
N ILE A 180 -8.30 0.35 3.17
CA ILE A 180 -8.44 -1.08 2.84
C ILE A 180 -9.88 -1.40 2.41
N MET A 181 -10.87 -0.90 3.14
CA MET A 181 -12.28 -1.12 2.83
C MET A 181 -12.68 -0.45 1.50
N THR A 182 -12.20 0.77 1.24
CA THR A 182 -12.41 1.47 -0.03
C THR A 182 -11.85 0.69 -1.21
N VAL A 183 -10.64 0.13 -1.07
CA VAL A 183 -9.98 -0.67 -2.12
C VAL A 183 -10.75 -1.97 -2.35
N SER A 184 -11.18 -2.65 -1.29
CA SER A 184 -11.98 -3.88 -1.41
C SER A 184 -13.27 -3.66 -2.20
N ARG A 185 -13.98 -2.53 -2.02
CA ARG A 185 -15.17 -2.21 -2.82
C ARG A 185 -14.83 -1.83 -4.26
N SER A 186 -13.72 -1.12 -4.46
CA SER A 186 -13.21 -0.75 -5.79
C SER A 186 -12.92 -1.97 -6.65
N VAL A 187 -12.35 -3.02 -6.05
CA VAL A 187 -12.11 -4.32 -6.71
C VAL A 187 -13.39 -4.96 -7.23
N LEU A 188 -14.51 -4.76 -6.53
CA LEU A 188 -15.84 -5.24 -6.91
C LEU A 188 -16.58 -4.28 -7.88
N GLY A 189 -15.89 -3.27 -8.42
CA GLY A 189 -16.48 -2.28 -9.33
C GLY A 189 -17.40 -1.26 -8.65
N ARG A 190 -17.42 -1.19 -7.31
CA ARG A 190 -18.27 -0.27 -6.56
C ARG A 190 -17.51 0.98 -6.12
N VAL A 191 -18.09 2.14 -6.43
CA VAL A 191 -17.65 3.46 -5.97
C VAL A 191 -18.33 3.74 -4.63
N VAL A 192 -17.59 4.19 -3.62
CA VAL A 192 -18.12 4.41 -2.27
C VAL A 192 -17.70 5.76 -1.74
N SER A 193 -18.58 6.43 -1.00
CA SER A 193 -18.23 7.65 -0.29
C SER A 193 -17.42 7.36 0.99
N ALA A 194 -16.56 8.29 1.40
CA ALA A 194 -15.76 8.15 2.62
C ALA A 194 -16.63 8.02 3.89
N GLY A 195 -17.78 8.72 3.93
CA GLY A 195 -18.73 8.64 5.04
C GLY A 195 -19.39 7.27 5.19
N GLU A 196 -19.71 6.60 4.08
CA GLU A 196 -20.23 5.23 4.09
C GLU A 196 -19.20 4.19 4.51
N VAL A 197 -17.93 4.43 4.24
CA VAL A 197 -16.84 3.55 4.71
C VAL A 197 -16.63 3.78 6.20
N TRP A 198 -16.62 5.04 6.65
CA TRP A 198 -16.50 5.40 8.06
C TRP A 198 -17.60 4.78 8.94
N SER A 199 -18.86 4.84 8.49
CA SER A 199 -19.99 4.28 9.25
C SER A 199 -19.86 2.79 9.52
N ARG A 200 -19.15 2.06 8.65
CA ARG A 200 -18.86 0.62 8.81
C ARG A 200 -17.60 0.36 9.64
N VAL A 201 -16.55 1.16 9.48
CA VAL A 201 -15.26 0.95 10.18
C VAL A 201 -15.31 1.44 11.64
N LYS A 202 -16.11 2.47 11.96
CA LYS A 202 -16.13 3.09 13.30
C LYS A 202 -16.33 2.10 14.46
N GLY A 203 -17.14 1.06 14.27
CA GLY A 203 -17.42 0.05 15.30
C GLY A 203 -16.21 -0.87 15.58
N ARG A 204 -15.26 -0.95 14.66
CA ARG A 204 -14.08 -1.83 14.73
C ARG A 204 -12.77 -1.06 14.97
N MET A 205 -12.81 0.26 15.14
CA MET A 205 -11.59 1.08 15.32
C MET A 205 -10.74 0.65 16.51
N TRP A 206 -11.36 0.33 17.63
CA TRP A 206 -10.64 -0.15 18.82
C TRP A 206 -9.98 -1.50 18.59
N ALA A 207 -10.60 -2.38 17.80
CA ALA A 207 -10.01 -3.64 17.41
C ALA A 207 -8.81 -3.43 16.47
N LEU A 208 -8.90 -2.47 15.54
CA LEU A 208 -7.76 -2.08 14.69
C LEU A 208 -6.61 -1.47 15.48
N ILE A 209 -6.91 -0.54 16.37
CA ILE A 209 -5.91 0.08 17.25
C ILE A 209 -5.27 -1.00 18.13
N GLY A 210 -6.07 -1.85 18.77
CA GLY A 210 -5.57 -2.95 19.61
C GLY A 210 -4.71 -3.93 18.82
N GLN A 211 -5.11 -4.29 17.59
CA GLN A 211 -4.31 -5.14 16.71
C GLN A 211 -3.01 -4.45 16.30
N SER A 212 -3.05 -3.19 15.87
CA SER A 212 -1.85 -2.44 15.49
C SER A 212 -0.90 -2.32 16.68
N VAL A 213 -1.41 -2.02 17.88
CA VAL A 213 -0.60 -1.95 19.11
C VAL A 213 0.05 -3.31 19.39
N LEU A 214 -0.70 -4.41 19.29
CA LEU A 214 -0.16 -5.75 19.49
C LEU A 214 0.95 -6.09 18.48
N ILE A 215 0.75 -5.78 17.20
CA ILE A 215 1.76 -5.97 16.15
C ILE A 215 3.00 -5.10 16.43
N SER A 216 2.80 -3.83 16.81
CA SER A 216 3.87 -2.90 17.17
C SER A 216 4.64 -3.37 18.39
N LEU A 217 3.96 -3.90 19.41
CA LEU A 217 4.60 -4.45 20.61
C LEU A 217 5.42 -5.70 20.30
N ILE A 218 4.90 -6.62 19.47
CA ILE A 218 5.67 -7.80 19.00
C ILE A 218 6.93 -7.35 18.24
N SER A 219 6.79 -6.37 17.36
CA SER A 219 7.90 -5.82 16.56
C SER A 219 8.92 -5.11 17.45
N LEU A 220 8.46 -4.26 18.37
CA LEU A 220 9.30 -3.54 19.32
C LEU A 220 10.01 -4.50 20.27
N ALA A 221 9.33 -5.51 20.81
CA ALA A 221 9.94 -6.51 21.67
C ALA A 221 11.04 -7.29 20.92
N THR A 222 10.79 -7.65 19.66
CA THR A 222 11.80 -8.33 18.83
C THR A 222 13.04 -7.45 18.63
N ILE A 223 12.85 -6.18 18.28
CA ILE A 223 13.96 -5.21 18.09
C ILE A 223 14.66 -4.92 19.42
N ALA A 224 13.92 -4.74 20.52
CA ALA A 224 14.47 -4.41 21.83
C ALA A 224 15.27 -5.59 22.41
N ILE A 225 14.80 -6.82 22.27
CA ILE A 225 15.53 -8.01 22.73
C ILE A 225 16.81 -8.19 21.90
N LEU A 226 16.70 -8.23 20.57
CA LEU A 226 17.86 -8.50 19.71
C LEU A 226 18.83 -7.32 19.69
N GLY A 227 18.32 -6.11 19.50
CA GLY A 227 19.11 -4.87 19.48
C GLY A 227 19.67 -4.52 20.86
N GLY A 228 18.91 -4.74 21.93
CA GLY A 228 19.38 -4.54 23.30
C GLY A 228 20.51 -5.50 23.67
N LEU A 229 20.40 -6.78 23.30
CA LEU A 229 21.49 -7.75 23.46
C LEU A 229 22.73 -7.36 22.65
N ALA A 230 22.56 -6.90 21.40
CA ALA A 230 23.66 -6.41 20.59
C ALA A 230 24.34 -5.19 21.21
N LEU A 231 23.56 -4.20 21.65
CA LEU A 231 24.07 -2.99 22.31
C LEU A 231 24.77 -3.31 23.62
N LEU A 232 24.24 -4.23 24.42
CA LEU A 232 24.87 -4.65 25.66
C LEU A 232 26.22 -5.36 25.40
N ALA A 233 26.28 -6.23 24.39
CA ALA A 233 27.51 -6.90 23.99
C ALA A 233 28.58 -5.90 23.48
N VAL A 234 28.15 -4.91 22.70
CA VAL A 234 29.03 -3.81 22.24
C VAL A 234 29.49 -2.96 23.42
N TYR A 235 28.58 -2.56 24.30
CA TYR A 235 28.88 -1.71 25.45
C TYR A 235 29.84 -2.40 26.42
N GLY A 236 29.59 -3.66 26.77
CA GLY A 236 30.50 -4.47 27.58
C GLY A 236 31.87 -4.59 26.91
N GLY A 237 31.88 -4.88 25.61
CA GLY A 237 33.09 -4.92 24.80
C GLY A 237 33.91 -3.64 24.81
N ILE A 238 33.27 -2.49 24.67
CA ILE A 238 33.93 -1.17 24.69
C ILE A 238 34.38 -0.79 26.10
N ARG A 239 33.56 -1.07 27.12
CA ARG A 239 33.90 -0.82 28.53
C ARG A 239 35.14 -1.62 28.94
N ASP A 240 35.19 -2.89 28.56
CA ASP A 240 36.33 -3.76 28.81
C ASP A 240 37.52 -3.39 27.90
N ALA A 241 37.28 -2.84 26.70
CA ALA A 241 38.32 -2.33 25.79
C ALA A 241 39.12 -1.14 26.34
N ALA A 242 38.60 -0.41 27.32
CA ALA A 242 39.38 0.61 28.04
C ALA A 242 40.57 0.01 28.82
N SER A 243 40.63 -1.33 28.96
CA SER A 243 41.64 -2.06 29.74
C SER A 243 42.57 -2.97 28.92
N SER A 244 42.83 -2.66 27.65
CA SER A 244 43.72 -3.38 26.72
C SER A 244 43.12 -4.65 26.10
N LEU A 245 42.38 -4.48 25.00
CA LEU A 245 41.99 -5.57 24.11
C LEU A 245 42.80 -5.55 22.82
N SER A 246 43.19 -6.73 22.34
CA SER A 246 43.72 -6.90 20.99
C SER A 246 42.70 -6.35 19.97
N PRO A 247 43.14 -5.62 18.92
CA PRO A 247 42.27 -5.14 17.83
C PRO A 247 41.37 -6.23 17.23
N VAL A 248 41.79 -7.49 17.32
CA VAL A 248 41.03 -8.67 16.89
C VAL A 248 39.74 -8.84 17.70
N LEU A 249 39.75 -8.65 19.03
CA LEU A 249 38.56 -8.83 19.85
C LEU A 249 37.55 -7.70 19.63
N ALA A 250 38.02 -6.46 19.46
CA ALA A 250 37.15 -5.33 19.11
C ALA A 250 36.44 -5.56 17.75
N LEU A 251 37.17 -6.07 16.75
CA LEU A 251 36.59 -6.41 15.45
C LEU A 251 35.52 -7.52 15.58
N LEU A 252 35.78 -8.57 16.37
CA LEU A 252 34.81 -9.64 16.60
C LEU A 252 33.52 -9.16 17.27
N ILE A 253 33.62 -8.21 18.21
CA ILE A 253 32.45 -7.63 18.89
C ILE A 253 31.61 -6.81 17.92
N ILE A 254 32.25 -5.98 17.09
CA ILE A 254 31.56 -5.22 16.05
C ILE A 254 30.88 -6.16 15.05
N LEU A 255 31.59 -7.20 14.57
CA LEU A 255 31.00 -8.18 13.65
C LEU A 255 29.81 -8.91 14.27
N THR A 256 29.89 -9.26 15.55
CA THR A 256 28.78 -9.89 16.28
C THR A 256 27.58 -8.95 16.36
N ALA A 257 27.81 -7.68 16.70
CA ALA A 257 26.76 -6.66 16.77
C ALA A 257 26.07 -6.45 15.42
N VAL A 258 26.86 -6.37 14.33
CA VAL A 258 26.35 -6.26 12.96
C VAL A 258 25.55 -7.50 12.58
N ALA A 259 26.03 -8.71 12.89
CA ALA A 259 25.31 -9.95 12.62
C ALA A 259 23.95 -10.00 13.35
N VAL A 260 23.90 -9.58 14.62
CA VAL A 260 22.65 -9.50 15.38
C VAL A 260 21.72 -8.42 14.82
N ALA A 261 22.24 -7.27 14.40
CA ALA A 261 21.45 -6.22 13.76
C ALA A 261 20.82 -6.72 12.44
N ILE A 262 21.60 -7.42 11.61
CA ILE A 262 21.10 -8.05 10.38
C ILE A 262 20.00 -9.07 10.69
N LEU A 263 20.20 -9.90 11.72
CA LEU A 263 19.20 -10.88 12.16
C LEU A 263 17.91 -10.20 12.65
N ALA A 264 18.02 -9.11 13.42
CA ALA A 264 16.88 -8.33 13.90
C ALA A 264 16.09 -7.72 12.73
N ILE A 265 16.78 -7.16 11.75
CA ILE A 265 16.17 -6.63 10.53
C ILE A 265 15.47 -7.76 9.76
N ALA A 266 16.13 -8.89 9.55
CA ALA A 266 15.56 -10.03 8.84
C ALA A 266 14.29 -10.56 9.53
N LEU A 267 14.31 -10.71 10.85
CA LEU A 267 13.14 -11.15 11.63
C LEU A 267 12.00 -10.13 11.58
N SER A 268 12.31 -8.84 11.65
CA SER A 268 11.32 -7.77 11.50
C SER A 268 10.59 -7.85 10.16
N TRP A 269 11.33 -8.08 9.05
CA TRP A 269 10.74 -8.31 7.73
C TRP A 269 9.89 -9.57 7.67
N VAL A 270 10.30 -10.65 8.34
CA VAL A 270 9.49 -11.87 8.44
C VAL A 270 8.15 -11.59 9.11
N PHE A 271 8.14 -10.89 10.25
CA PHE A 271 6.90 -10.52 10.93
C PHE A 271 6.04 -9.59 10.09
N LEU A 272 6.64 -8.59 9.45
CA LEU A 272 5.94 -7.65 8.57
C LEU A 272 5.20 -8.40 7.45
N VAL A 273 5.89 -9.28 6.73
CA VAL A 273 5.29 -10.08 5.64
C VAL A 273 4.18 -10.99 6.15
N ARG A 274 4.39 -11.64 7.29
CA ARG A 274 3.42 -12.58 7.86
C ARG A 274 2.16 -11.90 8.40
N LEU A 275 2.26 -10.65 8.84
CA LEU A 275 1.18 -9.91 9.50
C LEU A 275 0.57 -8.80 8.63
N THR A 276 1.08 -8.58 7.42
CA THR A 276 0.57 -7.56 6.47
C THR A 276 -0.92 -7.71 6.20
N CYS A 277 -1.44 -8.94 6.13
CA CYS A 277 -2.84 -9.20 5.83
C CYS A 277 -3.76 -9.14 7.06
N ALA A 278 -3.22 -9.03 8.28
CA ALA A 278 -4.03 -9.05 9.49
C ALA A 278 -5.06 -7.92 9.57
N PRO A 279 -4.73 -6.64 9.23
CA PRO A 279 -5.72 -5.56 9.24
C PRO A 279 -6.85 -5.78 8.23
N SER A 280 -6.51 -6.33 7.05
CA SER A 280 -7.50 -6.67 6.03
C SER A 280 -8.41 -7.82 6.47
N ALA A 281 -7.86 -8.86 7.10
CA ALA A 281 -8.64 -9.97 7.64
C ALA A 281 -9.58 -9.49 8.76
N LEU A 282 -9.10 -8.66 9.69
CA LEU A 282 -9.93 -8.14 10.80
C LEU A 282 -11.15 -7.35 10.30
N ILE A 283 -10.96 -6.47 9.32
CA ILE A 283 -12.05 -5.62 8.82
C ILE A 283 -12.97 -6.37 7.86
N LEU A 284 -12.40 -7.15 6.94
CA LEU A 284 -13.16 -7.75 5.83
C LEU A 284 -13.80 -9.09 6.20
N GLU A 285 -13.21 -9.85 7.13
CA GLU A 285 -13.80 -11.09 7.66
C GLU A 285 -14.55 -10.87 8.98
N ASP A 286 -14.51 -9.65 9.53
CA ASP A 286 -15.21 -9.26 10.77
C ASP A 286 -14.84 -10.13 12.00
N ILE A 287 -13.59 -10.62 12.03
CA ILE A 287 -13.05 -11.53 13.05
C ILE A 287 -12.26 -10.81 14.15
N GLY A 288 -11.99 -11.52 15.25
CA GLY A 288 -11.21 -11.01 16.38
C GLY A 288 -9.73 -10.77 16.07
N ILE A 289 -9.05 -10.05 16.98
CA ILE A 289 -7.64 -9.64 16.84
C ILE A 289 -6.70 -10.83 16.72
N ILE A 290 -6.88 -11.87 17.54
CA ILE A 290 -5.98 -13.03 17.54
C ILE A 290 -6.29 -13.92 16.33
N GLU A 291 -7.57 -14.06 15.99
CA GLU A 291 -8.03 -14.78 14.80
C GLU A 291 -7.47 -14.14 13.52
N SER A 292 -7.48 -12.81 13.40
CA SER A 292 -6.95 -12.10 12.23
C SER A 292 -5.43 -12.30 12.05
N LEU A 293 -4.68 -12.35 13.16
CA LEU A 293 -3.24 -12.64 13.13
C LEU A 293 -2.96 -14.08 12.69
N LYS A 294 -3.66 -15.06 13.27
CA LYS A 294 -3.55 -16.48 12.87
C LYS A 294 -3.91 -16.67 11.40
N ARG A 295 -4.97 -15.98 10.96
CA ARG A 295 -5.44 -15.97 9.57
C ARG A 295 -4.37 -15.42 8.64
N SER A 296 -3.83 -14.23 8.93
CA SER A 296 -2.74 -13.63 8.15
C SER A 296 -1.52 -14.55 8.06
N TRP A 297 -1.19 -15.22 9.16
CA TRP A 297 -0.09 -16.18 9.19
C TRP A 297 -0.35 -17.40 8.31
N SER A 298 -1.58 -17.92 8.30
CA SER A 298 -1.97 -19.05 7.46
C SER A 298 -1.91 -18.71 5.97
N LEU A 299 -2.38 -17.52 5.58
CA LEU A 299 -2.42 -17.05 4.19
C LEU A 299 -1.02 -16.82 3.60
N SER A 300 -0.06 -16.39 4.43
CA SER A 300 1.31 -16.06 4.00
C SER A 300 2.29 -17.24 4.00
N ARG A 301 1.92 -18.41 4.57
CA ARG A 301 2.82 -19.58 4.74
C ARG A 301 3.43 -20.10 3.44
N GLY A 302 2.68 -20.10 2.34
CA GLY A 302 3.12 -20.65 1.04
C GLY A 302 3.59 -19.62 0.02
N SER A 303 3.54 -18.32 0.35
CA SER A 303 3.69 -17.22 -0.61
C SER A 303 4.69 -16.15 -0.17
N PHE A 304 5.48 -16.44 0.87
CA PHE A 304 6.39 -15.50 1.53
C PHE A 304 7.18 -14.61 0.55
N TRP A 305 7.94 -15.19 -0.38
CA TRP A 305 8.79 -14.44 -1.32
C TRP A 305 8.01 -13.53 -2.26
N ARG A 306 6.78 -13.90 -2.61
CA ARG A 306 5.93 -13.09 -3.48
C ARG A 306 5.34 -11.91 -2.71
N VAL A 307 4.89 -12.13 -1.48
CA VAL A 307 4.41 -11.05 -0.60
C VAL A 307 5.57 -10.11 -0.25
N PHE A 308 6.72 -10.67 0.13
CA PHE A 308 7.95 -9.91 0.38
C PHE A 308 8.35 -9.08 -0.85
N GLY A 309 8.41 -9.67 -2.04
CA GLY A 309 8.77 -8.96 -3.26
C GLY A 309 7.77 -7.84 -3.62
N ALA A 310 6.47 -8.08 -3.42
CA ALA A 310 5.44 -7.06 -3.63
C ALA A 310 5.56 -5.90 -2.63
N LEU A 311 5.77 -6.20 -1.35
CA LEU A 311 5.97 -5.19 -0.31
C LEU A 311 7.28 -4.44 -0.48
N LEU A 312 8.35 -5.12 -0.83
CA LEU A 312 9.65 -4.51 -1.11
C LEU A 312 9.55 -3.55 -2.30
N LEU A 313 8.90 -3.97 -3.39
CA LEU A 313 8.70 -3.11 -4.55
C LEU A 313 7.81 -1.92 -4.21
N ALA A 314 6.72 -2.13 -3.47
CA ALA A 314 5.85 -1.05 -3.01
C ALA A 314 6.61 -0.06 -2.10
N ALA A 315 7.42 -0.57 -1.17
CA ALA A 315 8.25 0.24 -0.28
C ALA A 315 9.35 1.01 -1.03
N LEU A 316 9.93 0.43 -2.08
CA LEU A 316 10.89 1.12 -2.95
C LEU A 316 10.19 2.27 -3.69
N ILE A 317 9.04 2.00 -4.31
CA ILE A 317 8.27 3.01 -5.05
C ILE A 317 7.84 4.15 -4.12
N SER A 318 7.18 3.83 -2.99
CA SER A 318 6.70 4.83 -2.05
C SER A 318 7.86 5.55 -1.35
N GLY A 319 8.89 4.83 -0.92
CA GLY A 319 10.07 5.38 -0.27
C GLY A 319 10.84 6.34 -1.17
N THR A 320 11.07 5.98 -2.44
CA THR A 320 11.70 6.90 -3.41
C THR A 320 10.81 8.11 -3.69
N ALA A 321 9.50 7.92 -3.88
CA ALA A 321 8.58 9.04 -4.08
C ALA A 321 8.55 9.99 -2.87
N SER A 322 8.50 9.46 -1.65
CA SER A 322 8.60 10.23 -0.42
C SER A 322 9.93 10.98 -0.35
N ALA A 323 11.06 10.30 -0.55
CA ALA A 323 12.38 10.91 -0.49
C ALA A 323 12.53 12.07 -1.49
N LEU A 324 12.04 11.92 -2.72
CA LEU A 324 12.09 12.99 -3.73
C LEU A 324 11.36 14.27 -3.29
N VAL A 325 10.30 14.14 -2.48
CA VAL A 325 9.55 15.29 -1.96
C VAL A 325 10.13 15.79 -0.64
N THR A 326 10.56 14.89 0.26
CA THR A 326 11.05 15.27 1.60
C THR A 326 12.48 15.78 1.60
N LEU A 327 13.33 15.38 0.65
CA LEU A 327 14.70 15.88 0.53
C LEU A 327 14.76 17.41 0.34
N PRO A 328 14.07 18.02 -0.64
CA PRO A 328 14.11 19.48 -0.79
C PRO A 328 13.48 20.19 0.40
N ILE A 329 12.40 19.64 0.99
CA ILE A 329 11.82 20.17 2.24
C ILE A 329 12.89 20.21 3.34
N SER A 330 13.58 19.09 3.55
CA SER A 330 14.61 18.97 4.59
C SER A 330 15.76 19.94 4.35
N LEU A 331 16.23 20.09 3.11
CA LEU A 331 17.31 21.04 2.77
C LEU A 331 16.90 22.49 3.02
N LEU A 332 15.64 22.85 2.73
CA LEU A 332 15.12 24.19 2.98
C LEU A 332 14.97 24.48 4.48
N THR A 333 14.59 23.48 5.28
CA THR A 333 14.37 23.64 6.73
C THR A 333 15.63 23.39 7.57
N SER A 334 16.68 22.76 7.04
CA SER A 334 17.90 22.40 7.78
C SER A 334 18.95 23.52 7.92
N THR A 335 18.63 24.77 7.60
CA THR A 335 19.63 25.84 7.46
C THR A 335 19.91 26.59 8.77
N ASN A 336 20.48 25.89 9.75
CA ASN A 336 20.90 26.49 11.03
C ASN A 336 21.90 27.65 10.85
N ALA A 337 22.75 27.60 9.82
CA ALA A 337 23.80 28.59 9.59
C ALA A 337 23.32 29.88 8.89
N LEU A 338 22.16 29.87 8.21
CA LEU A 338 21.68 31.03 7.43
C LEU A 338 20.58 31.84 8.15
N VAL A 339 19.82 31.22 9.05
CA VAL A 339 18.56 31.80 9.58
C VAL A 339 18.63 32.15 11.08
N GLY A 340 19.70 31.73 11.78
CA GLY A 340 19.90 31.97 13.21
C GLY A 340 19.02 31.08 14.11
N ASN A 341 19.45 30.88 15.37
CA ASN A 341 18.84 29.92 16.30
C ASN A 341 17.36 30.22 16.63
N GLY A 342 16.91 31.47 16.51
CA GLY A 342 15.53 31.86 16.78
C GLY A 342 14.50 31.35 15.77
N ALA A 343 14.91 31.03 14.54
CA ALA A 343 14.01 30.52 13.49
C ALA A 343 13.90 28.99 13.46
N LEU A 344 14.77 28.27 14.19
CA LEU A 344 14.83 26.81 14.21
C LEU A 344 13.50 26.14 14.60
N PRO A 345 12.77 26.59 15.63
CA PRO A 345 11.51 25.95 16.00
C PRO A 345 10.44 26.07 14.91
N LEU A 346 10.43 27.22 14.19
CA LEU A 346 9.51 27.44 13.08
C LEU A 346 9.85 26.54 11.88
N MET A 347 11.13 26.39 11.56
CA MET A 347 11.58 25.51 10.47
C MET A 347 11.31 24.04 10.78
N ALA A 348 11.53 23.59 12.02
CA ALA A 348 11.20 22.24 12.48
C ALA A 348 9.69 21.98 12.40
N ALA A 349 8.86 22.93 12.84
CA ALA A 349 7.41 22.84 12.73
C ALA A 349 6.93 22.74 11.28
N LEU A 350 7.49 23.57 10.40
CA LEU A 350 7.19 23.52 8.97
C LEU A 350 7.61 22.18 8.35
N GLN A 351 8.78 21.66 8.72
CA GLN A 351 9.26 20.36 8.27
C GLN A 351 8.32 19.22 8.69
N ALA A 352 7.91 19.20 9.96
CA ALA A 352 6.97 18.21 10.49
C ALA A 352 5.63 18.25 9.72
N PHE A 353 5.04 19.44 9.57
CA PHE A 353 3.80 19.63 8.83
C PHE A 353 3.89 19.10 7.39
N LEU A 354 4.93 19.51 6.65
CA LEU A 354 5.08 19.14 5.25
C LEU A 354 5.36 17.64 5.08
N THR A 355 6.11 17.03 6.01
CA THR A 355 6.40 15.60 5.99
C THR A 355 5.13 14.77 6.20
N ASP A 356 4.25 15.17 7.13
CA ASP A 356 2.96 14.50 7.34
C ASP A 356 2.03 14.68 6.12
N LEU A 357 2.06 15.85 5.47
CA LEU A 357 1.29 16.10 4.25
C LEU A 357 1.71 15.16 3.11
N VAL A 358 3.01 14.83 2.98
CA VAL A 358 3.48 13.82 2.02
C VAL A 358 2.85 12.45 2.29
N GLN A 359 2.68 12.07 3.56
CA GLN A 359 2.06 10.79 3.93
C GLN A 359 0.59 10.69 3.48
N ALA A 360 -0.11 11.81 3.32
CA ALA A 360 -1.48 11.82 2.81
C ALA A 360 -1.62 11.18 1.42
N ILE A 361 -0.57 11.23 0.60
CA ILE A 361 -0.55 10.66 -0.76
C ILE A 361 -0.01 9.23 -0.74
N VAL A 362 0.92 8.92 0.17
CA VAL A 362 1.61 7.62 0.26
C VAL A 362 0.73 6.54 0.91
N LEU A 363 -0.05 6.90 1.92
CA LEU A 363 -0.89 5.96 2.67
C LEU A 363 -1.97 5.27 1.81
N PRO A 364 -2.72 5.97 0.94
CA PRO A 364 -3.64 5.37 -0.03
C PRO A 364 -3.00 4.26 -0.88
N PHE A 365 -1.81 4.49 -1.41
CA PHE A 365 -1.08 3.51 -2.22
C PHE A 365 -0.70 2.28 -1.37
N SER A 366 -0.13 2.50 -0.19
CA SER A 366 0.34 1.42 0.70
C SER A 366 -0.81 0.55 1.21
N ALA A 367 -1.95 1.17 1.54
CA ALA A 367 -3.16 0.46 1.94
C ALA A 367 -3.76 -0.34 0.77
N ALA A 368 -3.74 0.20 -0.45
CA ALA A 368 -4.20 -0.52 -1.63
C ALA A 368 -3.34 -1.75 -1.94
N VAL A 369 -2.01 -1.63 -1.88
CA VAL A 369 -1.11 -2.77 -2.01
C VAL A 369 -1.43 -3.86 -0.98
N SER A 370 -1.59 -3.47 0.29
CA SER A 370 -1.89 -4.43 1.38
C SER A 370 -3.22 -5.14 1.16
N ALA A 371 -4.27 -4.41 0.77
CA ALA A 371 -5.58 -4.98 0.46
C ALA A 371 -5.53 -5.92 -0.76
N LEU A 372 -4.79 -5.56 -1.82
CA LEU A 372 -4.65 -6.38 -3.01
C LEU A 372 -3.81 -7.65 -2.77
N ILE A 373 -2.79 -7.58 -1.92
CA ILE A 373 -2.06 -8.77 -1.45
C ILE A 373 -3.03 -9.72 -0.74
N TYR A 374 -3.85 -9.19 0.16
CA TYR A 374 -4.85 -10.01 0.86
C TYR A 374 -5.83 -10.69 -0.11
N ILE A 375 -6.32 -9.96 -1.11
CA ILE A 375 -7.22 -10.50 -2.15
C ILE A 375 -6.50 -11.55 -3.02
N ASP A 376 -5.22 -11.35 -3.41
CA ASP A 376 -4.42 -12.34 -4.15
C ASP A 376 -4.28 -13.65 -3.37
N LEU A 377 -3.91 -13.56 -2.09
CA LEU A 377 -3.71 -14.74 -1.25
C LEU A 377 -5.00 -15.54 -1.10
N ARG A 378 -6.14 -14.85 -1.00
CA ARG A 378 -7.45 -15.48 -0.92
C ARG A 378 -7.87 -16.13 -2.24
N MET A 379 -7.61 -15.48 -3.38
CA MET A 379 -7.84 -16.10 -4.70
C MET A 379 -7.03 -17.38 -4.89
N ARG A 380 -5.79 -17.43 -4.41
CA ARG A 380 -4.90 -18.59 -4.57
C ARG A 380 -5.17 -19.71 -3.59
N GLY A 381 -5.43 -19.37 -2.33
CA GLY A 381 -5.63 -20.34 -1.26
C GLY A 381 -7.04 -20.90 -1.21
N GLU A 382 -8.04 -20.12 -1.62
CA GLU A 382 -9.45 -20.43 -1.34
C GLU A 382 -10.34 -20.47 -2.59
N GLY A 383 -9.80 -20.21 -3.78
CA GLY A 383 -10.57 -20.25 -5.03
C GLY A 383 -11.58 -19.12 -5.17
N LEU A 384 -11.37 -17.97 -4.50
CA LEU A 384 -12.22 -16.78 -4.61
C LEU A 384 -12.38 -16.30 -6.07
N ASP A 385 -11.44 -16.62 -6.95
CA ASP A 385 -11.54 -16.28 -8.38
C ASP A 385 -12.72 -16.99 -9.08
N VAL A 386 -13.10 -18.19 -8.62
CA VAL A 386 -14.26 -18.93 -9.12
C VAL A 386 -15.57 -18.26 -8.67
N GLU A 387 -15.63 -17.84 -7.41
CA GLU A 387 -16.80 -17.15 -6.85
C GLU A 387 -16.99 -15.76 -7.48
N LEU A 388 -15.90 -15.01 -7.67
CA LEU A 388 -15.94 -13.69 -8.31
C LEU A 388 -16.37 -13.76 -9.78
N ARG A 389 -15.96 -14.81 -10.52
CA ARG A 389 -16.45 -15.02 -11.90
C ARG A 389 -17.94 -15.34 -11.94
N ARG A 390 -18.45 -16.11 -10.97
CA ARG A 390 -19.90 -16.38 -10.85
C ARG A 390 -20.68 -15.11 -10.51
N ALA A 391 -20.18 -14.30 -9.58
CA ALA A 391 -20.83 -13.05 -9.16
C ALA A 391 -20.78 -11.93 -10.22
N ALA A 392 -19.82 -11.97 -11.15
CA ALA A 392 -19.74 -11.02 -12.26
C ALA A 392 -20.59 -11.44 -13.48
N GLN A 393 -21.06 -12.69 -13.52
CA GLN A 393 -21.92 -13.24 -14.57
C GLN A 393 -23.41 -13.27 -14.17
N ALA A 394 -23.70 -13.09 -12.88
CA ALA A 394 -25.04 -12.89 -12.32
C ALA A 394 -25.32 -11.39 -12.21
#